data_AF-A0A970PEB8-F1
#
_entry.id   AF-A0A970PEB8-F1
#
_cell.length_a   1.000
_cell.length_b   1.000
_cell.length_c   1.000
_cell.angle_alpha   90.00
_cell.angle_beta   90.00
_cell.angle_gamma   90.00
#
_symmetry.space_group_name_H-M   'P 1'
#
loop_
_entity.id
_entity.type
_entity.pdbx_description
1 polymer ?
#
loop_
_entity_poly.entity_id
_entity_poly.type
_entity_poly.pdbx_seq_one_letter_code
_entity_poly.pdbx_strand_id
1 'polypeptide(L)'
;MRKIKTNKKLQKKAPMKDSTKILLYSLAGLVLLFVVILLVIEGMSSKIIIKNNSDVKLEYVKAYFVDIEGPVSDDVKLFENLDRGDNSVLPLEKIDLAYRQANLEVRFKFEGHDELFVDAGYFNEIFSGRINIGFEDIDNERILLKVKASTGVIPSPHIDCDEEYVFNLATGEEEE
;
A
#
# COMPACT_ATOMS: atom_id res chain seq x y z
N MET A 1 34.90 -44.46 55.03
CA MET A 1 34.47 -43.56 53.94
C MET A 1 32.94 -43.41 53.97
N ARG A 2 32.42 -42.23 54.31
CA ARG A 2 30.96 -41.97 54.31
C ARG A 2 30.51 -41.61 52.89
N LYS A 3 29.59 -42.38 52.31
CA LYS A 3 28.95 -42.06 51.02
C LYS A 3 27.99 -40.87 51.21
N ILE A 4 28.34 -39.73 50.62
CA ILE A 4 27.45 -38.56 50.52
C ILE A 4 26.42 -38.88 49.44
N LYS A 5 25.15 -39.06 49.81
CA LYS A 5 24.03 -39.14 48.86
C LYS A 5 23.65 -37.72 48.46
N THR A 6 24.03 -37.32 47.25
CA THR A 6 23.60 -36.05 46.65
C THR A 6 22.12 -36.14 46.29
N ASN A 7 21.27 -35.66 47.19
CA ASN A 7 19.84 -35.62 46.99
C ASN A 7 19.48 -34.35 46.19
N LYS A 8 19.64 -34.39 44.86
CA LYS A 8 19.11 -33.34 43.98
C LYS A 8 17.58 -33.44 43.98
N LYS A 9 16.94 -32.80 44.96
CA LYS A 9 15.49 -32.50 44.88
C LYS A 9 15.30 -31.60 43.66
N LEU A 10 14.74 -32.14 42.58
CA LEU A 10 14.14 -31.34 41.52
C LEU A 10 13.18 -30.35 42.19
N GLN A 11 13.51 -29.06 42.16
CA GLN A 11 12.62 -28.01 42.65
C GLN A 11 11.30 -28.16 41.91
N LYS A 12 10.25 -28.59 42.62
CA LYS A 12 8.89 -28.58 42.07
C LYS A 12 8.52 -27.11 41.88
N LYS A 13 8.39 -26.68 40.62
CA LYS A 13 7.92 -25.34 40.28
C LYS A 13 6.60 -25.10 41.02
N ALA A 14 6.49 -23.97 41.72
CA ALA A 14 5.27 -23.61 42.41
C ALA A 14 4.10 -23.54 41.42
N PRO A 15 2.90 -24.02 41.78
CA PRO A 15 1.75 -23.96 40.89
C PRO A 15 1.38 -22.49 40.61
N MET A 16 1.21 -22.16 39.34
CA MET A 16 0.86 -20.81 38.92
C MET A 16 -0.53 -20.44 39.44
N LYS A 17 -0.65 -19.21 39.97
CA LYS A 17 -1.91 -18.67 40.50
C LYS A 17 -2.97 -18.58 39.38
N ASP A 18 -4.22 -18.92 39.69
CA ASP A 18 -5.29 -18.98 38.68
C ASP A 18 -5.57 -17.63 38.01
N SER A 19 -5.38 -16.51 38.72
CA SER A 19 -5.44 -15.17 38.12
C SER A 19 -4.40 -14.95 37.02
N THR A 20 -3.20 -15.52 37.17
CA THR A 20 -2.13 -15.45 36.16
C THR A 20 -2.46 -16.33 34.96
N LYS A 21 -3.15 -17.47 35.16
CA LYS A 21 -3.63 -18.33 34.06
C LYS A 21 -4.66 -17.60 33.20
N ILE A 22 -5.65 -16.97 33.83
CA ILE A 22 -6.70 -16.21 33.13
C ILE A 22 -6.09 -15.07 32.33
N LEU A 23 -5.14 -14.33 32.91
CA LEU A 23 -4.45 -13.23 32.23
C LEU A 23 -3.66 -13.74 31.01
N LEU A 24 -2.99 -14.88 31.12
CA LEU A 24 -2.29 -15.52 29.99
C LEU A 24 -3.25 -16.00 28.90
N TYR A 25 -4.41 -16.57 29.25
CA TYR A 25 -5.41 -16.96 28.25
C TYR A 25 -6.03 -15.74 27.56
N SER A 26 -6.29 -14.67 28.30
CA SER A 26 -6.77 -13.40 27.73
C SER A 26 -5.73 -12.81 26.76
N LEU A 27 -4.46 -12.83 27.13
CA LEU A 27 -3.37 -12.34 26.28
C LEU A 27 -3.24 -13.21 25.03
N ALA A 28 -3.30 -14.54 25.16
CA ALA A 28 -3.25 -15.46 24.03
C ALA A 28 -4.43 -15.25 23.06
N GLY A 29 -5.64 -15.01 23.58
CA GLY A 29 -6.81 -14.69 22.76
C GLY A 29 -6.64 -13.39 21.98
N LEU A 30 -6.07 -12.36 22.61
CA LEU A 30 -5.78 -11.09 21.94
C LEU A 30 -4.72 -11.24 20.83
N VAL A 31 -3.64 -11.98 21.09
CA VAL A 31 -2.62 -12.28 20.07
C VAL A 31 -3.23 -13.06 18.89
N LEU A 32 -4.08 -14.05 19.16
CA LEU A 32 -4.77 -14.79 18.10
C LEU A 32 -5.64 -13.86 17.24
N LEU A 33 -6.39 -12.96 17.87
CA LEU A 33 -7.22 -11.98 17.15
C LEU A 33 -6.35 -11.10 16.23
N PHE A 34 -5.20 -10.62 16.72
CA PHE A 34 -4.25 -9.87 15.88
C PHE A 34 -3.76 -10.69 14.69
N VAL A 35 -3.39 -11.96 14.89
CA VAL A 35 -2.96 -12.83 13.79
C VAL A 35 -4.07 -13.00 12.74
N VAL A 36 -5.31 -13.21 13.17
CA VAL A 36 -6.46 -13.32 12.25
C VAL A 36 -6.65 -12.04 11.45
N ILE A 37 -6.56 -10.87 12.09
CA ILE A 37 -6.66 -9.58 11.40
C ILE A 37 -5.54 -9.43 10.35
N LEU A 38 -4.30 -9.79 10.70
CA LEU A 38 -3.19 -9.75 9.75
C LEU A 38 -3.43 -10.67 8.55
N LEU A 39 -3.87 -11.91 8.77
CA LEU A 39 -4.19 -12.85 7.68
C LEU A 39 -5.29 -12.33 6.75
N VAL A 40 -6.30 -11.65 7.30
CA VAL A 40 -7.37 -11.03 6.49
C VAL A 40 -6.82 -9.89 5.63
N ILE A 41 -5.96 -9.04 6.19
CA ILE A 41 -5.36 -7.91 5.45
C ILE A 41 -4.43 -8.41 4.35
N GLU A 42 -3.55 -9.37 4.66
CA GLU A 42 -2.63 -10.00 3.70
C GLU A 42 -3.38 -10.80 2.61
N GLY A 43 -4.56 -11.32 2.93
CA GLY A 43 -5.42 -12.05 1.99
C GLY A 43 -6.34 -11.16 1.14
N MET A 44 -6.32 -9.84 1.30
CA MET A 44 -7.13 -8.94 0.47
C MET A 44 -6.61 -8.94 -0.97
N SER A 45 -7.53 -8.95 -1.93
CA SER A 45 -7.19 -8.83 -3.35
C SER A 45 -6.48 -7.50 -3.65
N SER A 46 -5.43 -7.57 -4.46
CA SER A 46 -4.71 -6.40 -4.99
C SER A 46 -5.68 -5.49 -5.75
N LYS A 47 -5.49 -4.18 -5.63
CA LYS A 47 -6.38 -3.19 -6.26
C LYS A 47 -5.71 -1.83 -6.41
N ILE A 48 -6.17 -1.07 -7.38
CA ILE A 48 -5.83 0.33 -7.55
C ILE A 48 -7.07 1.18 -7.28
N ILE A 49 -6.89 2.23 -6.49
CA ILE A 49 -7.94 3.14 -6.04
C ILE A 49 -7.59 4.54 -6.50
N ILE A 50 -8.47 5.17 -7.26
CA ILE A 50 -8.39 6.59 -7.61
C ILE A 50 -9.41 7.35 -6.77
N LYS A 51 -8.99 8.48 -6.19
CA LYS A 51 -9.88 9.41 -5.51
C LYS A 51 -9.70 10.80 -6.09
N ASN A 52 -10.78 11.40 -6.56
CA ASN A 52 -10.79 12.79 -6.95
C ASN A 52 -11.35 13.63 -5.80
N ASN A 53 -10.50 14.34 -5.06
CA ASN A 53 -10.95 15.33 -4.08
C ASN A 53 -10.77 16.77 -4.58
N SER A 54 -10.31 16.97 -5.82
CA SER A 54 -10.21 18.30 -6.42
C SER A 54 -11.57 18.79 -6.93
N ASP A 55 -11.67 20.10 -7.10
CA ASP A 55 -12.86 20.79 -7.63
C ASP A 55 -13.04 20.59 -9.14
N VAL A 56 -12.00 20.10 -9.82
CA VAL A 56 -12.00 19.87 -11.27
C VAL A 56 -12.26 18.40 -11.57
N LYS A 57 -13.14 18.13 -12.54
CA LYS A 57 -13.44 16.77 -12.99
C LYS A 57 -12.20 16.13 -13.63
N LEU A 58 -11.88 14.90 -13.24
CA LEU A 58 -10.93 14.07 -13.98
C LEU A 58 -11.65 13.44 -15.18
N GLU A 59 -11.26 13.82 -16.39
CA GLU A 59 -11.70 13.15 -17.62
C GLU A 59 -11.26 11.69 -17.60
N TYR A 60 -9.97 11.47 -17.31
CA TYR A 60 -9.45 10.13 -17.09
C TYR A 60 -8.18 10.09 -16.23
N VAL A 61 -7.91 8.91 -15.70
CA VAL A 61 -6.62 8.48 -15.15
C VAL A 61 -6.26 7.13 -15.77
N LYS A 62 -5.04 6.99 -16.28
CA LYS A 62 -4.44 5.74 -16.74
C LYS A 62 -3.29 5.41 -15.81
N ALA A 63 -3.22 4.18 -15.34
CA ALA A 63 -2.13 3.70 -14.53
C ALA A 63 -1.64 2.35 -15.04
N TYR A 64 -0.34 2.23 -15.23
CA TYR A 64 0.33 0.98 -15.62
C TYR A 64 1.80 1.00 -15.22
N PHE A 65 2.38 -0.19 -15.10
CA PHE A 65 3.79 -0.32 -14.76
C PHE A 65 4.67 -0.20 -16.00
N VAL A 66 5.77 0.53 -15.87
CA VAL A 66 6.78 0.73 -16.91
C VAL A 66 8.16 0.33 -16.37
N ASP A 67 9.00 -0.23 -17.22
CA ASP A 67 10.44 -0.40 -16.98
C ASP A 67 11.23 0.31 -18.10
N ILE A 68 12.55 0.11 -18.13
CA ILE A 68 13.43 0.76 -19.12
C ILE A 68 13.09 0.37 -20.57
N GLU A 69 12.42 -0.77 -20.79
CA GLU A 69 12.00 -1.24 -22.11
C GLU A 69 10.60 -0.73 -22.50
N GLY A 70 9.86 -0.14 -21.55
CA GLY A 70 8.52 0.41 -21.74
C GLY A 70 7.47 -0.26 -20.84
N PRO A 71 6.20 -0.31 -21.24
CA PRO A 71 5.14 -0.93 -20.45
C PRO A 71 5.44 -2.41 -20.14
N VAL A 72 5.36 -2.77 -18.85
CA VAL A 72 5.64 -4.15 -18.39
C VAL A 72 4.49 -5.10 -18.77
N SER A 73 3.29 -4.58 -18.95
CA SER A 73 2.11 -5.33 -19.39
C SER A 73 1.16 -4.45 -20.21
N ASP A 74 0.37 -5.07 -21.08
CA ASP A 74 -0.68 -4.38 -21.86
C ASP A 74 -1.90 -3.95 -21.01
N ASP A 75 -1.95 -4.34 -19.73
CA ASP A 75 -3.07 -4.09 -18.82
C ASP A 75 -3.04 -2.66 -18.25
N VAL A 76 -3.52 -1.71 -19.07
CA VAL A 76 -3.72 -0.31 -18.66
C VAL A 76 -4.98 -0.19 -17.80
N LYS A 77 -4.81 0.28 -16.56
CA LYS A 77 -5.94 0.59 -15.68
C LYS A 77 -6.49 1.97 -16.03
N LEU A 78 -7.62 1.99 -16.71
CA LEU A 78 -8.33 3.21 -17.12
C LEU A 78 -9.49 3.52 -16.16
N PHE A 79 -9.50 4.75 -15.67
CA PHE A 79 -10.56 5.33 -14.86
C PHE A 79 -11.06 6.56 -15.60
N GLU A 80 -12.37 6.73 -15.72
CA GLU A 80 -12.95 7.82 -16.52
C GLU A 80 -14.03 8.54 -15.73
N ASN A 81 -14.21 9.82 -16.04
CA ASN A 81 -15.30 10.66 -15.55
C ASN A 81 -15.45 10.63 -14.02
N LEU A 82 -14.41 11.04 -13.30
CA LEU A 82 -14.47 11.16 -11.84
C LEU A 82 -14.75 12.61 -11.45
N ASP A 83 -15.97 12.86 -10.97
CA ASP A 83 -16.37 14.15 -10.43
C ASP A 83 -15.76 14.36 -9.03
N ARG A 84 -15.91 15.57 -8.47
CA ARG A 84 -15.43 15.87 -7.12
C ARG A 84 -16.04 14.93 -6.08
N GLY A 85 -15.17 14.33 -5.28
CA GLY A 85 -15.52 13.39 -4.20
C GLY A 85 -15.68 11.96 -4.68
N ASP A 86 -15.60 11.70 -5.99
CA ASP A 86 -15.71 10.36 -6.52
C ASP A 86 -14.50 9.50 -6.16
N ASN A 87 -14.78 8.22 -6.00
CA ASN A 87 -13.77 7.20 -5.89
C ASN A 87 -14.07 6.10 -6.90
N SER A 88 -13.01 5.56 -7.50
CA SER A 88 -13.10 4.40 -8.36
C SER A 88 -12.05 3.38 -7.99
N VAL A 89 -12.43 2.12 -8.09
CA VAL A 89 -11.62 0.99 -7.63
C VAL A 89 -11.63 -0.07 -8.72
N LEU A 90 -10.44 -0.43 -9.20
CA LEU A 90 -10.27 -1.55 -10.10
C LEU A 90 -9.43 -2.65 -9.45
N PRO A 91 -9.79 -3.93 -9.67
CA PRO A 91 -8.94 -5.02 -9.26
C PRO A 91 -7.61 -4.96 -10.02
N LEU A 92 -6.54 -5.29 -9.32
CA LEU A 92 -5.21 -5.42 -9.89
C LEU A 92 -4.82 -6.88 -9.83
N GLU A 93 -4.36 -7.43 -10.95
CA GLU A 93 -3.80 -8.78 -10.93
C GLU A 93 -2.39 -8.75 -10.33
N LYS A 94 -1.93 -9.90 -9.85
CA LYS A 94 -0.54 -10.04 -9.40
C LYS A 94 0.37 -9.84 -10.60
N ILE A 95 1.30 -8.89 -10.50
CA ILE A 95 2.21 -8.53 -11.60
C ILE A 95 3.66 -8.79 -11.21
N ASP A 96 4.42 -9.40 -12.11
CA ASP A 96 5.82 -9.75 -11.88
C ASP A 96 6.74 -8.59 -12.29
N LEU A 97 7.15 -7.79 -11.30
CA LEU A 97 8.09 -6.68 -11.43
C LEU A 97 9.49 -7.03 -10.89
N ALA A 98 9.72 -8.31 -10.58
CA ALA A 98 10.99 -8.74 -10.01
C ALA A 98 12.14 -8.50 -11.00
N TYR A 99 13.22 -7.90 -10.52
CA TYR A 99 14.42 -7.54 -11.28
C TYR A 99 14.22 -6.51 -12.39
N ARG A 100 13.04 -5.88 -12.48
CA ARG A 100 12.73 -4.90 -13.53
C ARG A 100 13.07 -3.46 -13.16
N GLN A 101 13.09 -3.13 -11.87
CA GLN A 101 13.18 -1.74 -11.40
C GLN A 101 12.09 -0.87 -12.05
N ALA A 102 10.85 -1.34 -11.99
CA ALA A 102 9.72 -0.70 -12.63
C ALA A 102 9.22 0.51 -11.83
N ASN A 103 8.58 1.45 -12.51
CA ASN A 103 7.84 2.57 -11.95
C ASN A 103 6.34 2.40 -12.28
N LEU A 104 5.48 3.08 -11.53
CA LEU A 104 4.07 3.23 -11.87
C LEU A 104 3.89 4.52 -12.65
N GLU A 105 3.69 4.43 -13.97
CA GLU A 105 3.33 5.60 -14.77
C GLU A 105 1.85 5.92 -14.54
N VAL A 106 1.58 7.13 -14.04
CA VAL A 106 0.23 7.65 -13.81
C VAL A 106 0.00 8.81 -14.77
N ARG A 107 -0.82 8.59 -15.79
CA ARG A 107 -1.26 9.65 -16.71
C ARG A 107 -2.65 10.11 -16.33
N PHE A 108 -2.89 11.39 -16.29
CA PHE A 108 -4.19 11.93 -15.90
C PHE A 108 -4.52 13.18 -16.69
N LYS A 109 -5.81 13.43 -16.86
CA LYS A 109 -6.30 14.60 -17.55
C LYS A 109 -7.52 15.16 -16.85
N PHE A 110 -7.43 16.43 -16.48
CA PHE A 110 -8.54 17.21 -15.96
C PHE A 110 -9.36 17.82 -17.11
N GLU A 111 -10.66 18.00 -16.89
CA GLU A 111 -11.55 18.63 -17.87
C GLU A 111 -11.07 20.04 -18.21
N GLY A 112 -10.83 20.29 -19.50
CA GLY A 112 -10.35 21.59 -19.97
C GLY A 112 -8.83 21.83 -19.84
N HIS A 113 -8.06 20.83 -19.41
CA HIS A 113 -6.59 20.90 -19.28
C HIS A 113 -5.89 19.83 -20.13
N ASP A 114 -4.59 20.00 -20.34
CA ASP A 114 -3.75 19.02 -21.06
C ASP A 114 -3.49 17.75 -20.22
N GLU A 115 -3.10 16.66 -20.88
CA GLU A 115 -2.70 15.42 -20.19
C GLU A 115 -1.36 15.65 -19.48
N LEU A 116 -1.30 15.24 -18.22
CA LEU A 116 -0.11 15.26 -17.37
C LEU A 116 0.26 13.83 -16.98
N PHE A 117 1.52 13.59 -16.61
CA PHE A 117 1.95 12.28 -16.14
C PHE A 117 3.09 12.36 -15.13
N VAL A 118 3.21 11.32 -14.31
CA VAL A 118 4.34 11.07 -13.40
C VAL A 118 4.76 9.60 -13.47
N ASP A 119 6.04 9.34 -13.25
CA ASP A 119 6.58 8.01 -12.97
C ASP A 119 6.79 7.88 -11.47
N ALA A 120 5.88 7.19 -10.79
CA ALA A 120 5.85 7.12 -9.34
C ALA A 120 6.38 5.79 -8.80
N GLY A 121 7.17 5.88 -7.73
CA GLY A 121 7.65 4.75 -6.97
C GLY A 121 8.68 3.89 -7.68
N TYR A 122 9.27 2.98 -6.92
CA TYR A 122 10.20 1.95 -7.36
C TYR A 122 9.63 0.58 -6.99
N PHE A 123 9.56 -0.32 -7.96
CA PHE A 123 9.01 -1.66 -7.80
C PHE A 123 10.00 -2.70 -8.35
N ASN A 124 10.47 -3.59 -7.48
CA ASN A 124 11.44 -4.61 -7.85
C ASN A 124 11.13 -5.98 -7.23
N GLU A 125 9.85 -6.34 -7.21
CA GLU A 125 9.36 -7.64 -6.74
C GLU A 125 8.04 -8.02 -7.43
N ILE A 126 7.50 -9.19 -7.10
CA ILE A 126 6.16 -9.55 -7.56
C ILE A 126 5.12 -8.78 -6.75
N PHE A 127 4.46 -7.81 -7.39
CA PHE A 127 3.49 -6.94 -6.73
C PHE A 127 2.10 -7.57 -6.66
N SER A 128 1.55 -7.65 -5.45
CA SER A 128 0.16 -8.06 -5.18
C SER A 128 -0.46 -7.18 -4.09
N GLY A 129 -0.28 -5.86 -4.22
CA GLY A 129 -0.66 -4.90 -3.20
C GLY A 129 -1.82 -3.98 -3.55
N ARG A 130 -1.96 -2.92 -2.77
CA ARG A 130 -2.87 -1.81 -3.01
C ARG A 130 -2.08 -0.61 -3.53
N ILE A 131 -2.63 0.05 -4.53
CA ILE A 131 -2.20 1.38 -4.99
C ILE A 131 -3.32 2.37 -4.68
N ASN A 132 -3.00 3.50 -4.06
CA ASN A 132 -3.92 4.61 -3.86
C ASN A 132 -3.36 5.83 -4.59
N ILE A 133 -4.17 6.43 -5.44
CA ILE A 133 -3.87 7.67 -6.16
C ILE A 133 -4.93 8.68 -5.76
N GLY A 134 -4.51 9.80 -5.20
CA GLY A 134 -5.41 10.86 -4.74
C GLY A 134 -5.06 12.18 -5.41
N PHE A 135 -6.09 12.93 -5.78
CA PHE A 135 -5.97 14.30 -6.29
C PHE A 135 -6.66 15.25 -5.30
N GLU A 136 -6.00 16.32 -4.90
CA GLU A 136 -6.51 17.31 -3.94
C GLU A 136 -6.18 18.72 -4.43
N ASP A 137 -7.08 19.70 -4.26
CA ASP A 137 -6.74 21.10 -4.53
C ASP A 137 -5.77 21.63 -3.47
N ILE A 138 -4.73 22.33 -3.91
CA ILE A 138 -3.94 23.23 -3.06
C ILE A 138 -4.54 24.63 -3.11
N ASP A 139 -4.83 25.09 -4.32
CA ASP A 139 -5.53 26.34 -4.62
C ASP A 139 -6.21 26.25 -6.00
N ASN A 140 -6.65 27.38 -6.55
CA ASN A 140 -7.43 27.42 -7.80
C ASN A 140 -6.67 26.92 -9.05
N GLU A 141 -5.34 26.90 -9.02
CA GLU A 141 -4.52 26.53 -10.18
C GLU A 141 -3.63 25.32 -9.89
N ARG A 142 -3.48 24.93 -8.63
CA ARG A 142 -2.56 23.87 -8.23
C ARG A 142 -3.25 22.66 -7.60
N ILE A 143 -2.85 21.49 -8.08
CA ILE A 143 -3.32 20.17 -7.61
C ILE A 143 -2.18 19.41 -6.97
N LEU A 144 -2.47 18.76 -5.85
CA LEU A 144 -1.63 17.77 -5.20
C LEU A 144 -2.03 16.38 -5.67
N LEU A 145 -1.11 15.68 -6.32
CA LEU A 145 -1.19 14.25 -6.64
C LEU A 145 -0.45 13.46 -5.57
N LYS A 146 -1.13 12.53 -4.90
CA LYS A 146 -0.53 11.59 -3.95
C LYS A 146 -0.57 10.18 -4.51
N VAL A 147 0.58 9.52 -4.61
CA VAL A 147 0.68 8.14 -5.10
C VAL A 147 1.31 7.27 -4.02
N LYS A 148 0.56 6.27 -3.55
CA LYS A 148 1.00 5.37 -2.49
C LYS A 148 0.74 3.91 -2.82
N ALA A 149 1.78 3.08 -2.80
CA ALA A 149 1.66 1.63 -2.91
C ALA A 149 1.99 0.91 -1.59
N SER A 150 1.31 -0.20 -1.34
CA SER A 150 1.54 -1.04 -0.15
C SER A 150 1.24 -2.50 -0.47
N THR A 151 2.13 -3.43 -0.14
CA THR A 151 1.94 -4.87 -0.35
C THR A 151 1.23 -5.61 0.79
N GLY A 152 0.95 -4.95 1.91
CA GLY A 152 0.36 -5.56 3.08
C GLY A 152 0.60 -4.72 4.32
N VAL A 153 0.57 -5.36 5.50
CA VAL A 153 0.91 -4.69 6.76
C VAL A 153 2.42 -4.57 6.93
N ILE A 154 3.16 -5.52 6.38
CA ILE A 154 4.62 -5.52 6.40
C ILE A 154 5.10 -4.83 5.12
N PRO A 155 5.76 -3.66 5.22
CA PRO A 155 6.32 -3.01 4.04
C PRO A 155 7.42 -3.88 3.45
N SER A 156 7.48 -3.92 2.12
CA SER A 156 8.57 -4.59 1.44
C SER A 156 9.73 -3.63 1.20
N PRO A 157 10.99 -4.04 1.40
CA PRO A 157 12.15 -3.22 1.06
C PRO A 157 12.38 -3.12 -0.46
N HIS A 158 11.60 -3.84 -1.27
CA HIS A 158 11.70 -3.85 -2.73
C HIS A 158 10.62 -3.02 -3.42
N ILE A 159 9.78 -2.34 -2.63
CA ILE A 159 8.81 -1.36 -3.10
C ILE A 159 8.97 -0.09 -2.28
N ASP A 160 9.15 1.02 -2.97
CA ASP A 160 9.14 2.35 -2.37
C ASP A 160 8.21 3.23 -3.18
N CYS A 161 7.07 3.64 -2.62
CA CYS A 161 6.06 4.43 -3.32
C CYS A 161 5.14 5.07 -2.30
N ASP A 162 5.50 6.27 -1.88
CA ASP A 162 4.75 7.16 -1.01
C ASP A 162 5.13 8.60 -1.39
N GLU A 163 4.71 8.99 -2.59
CA GLU A 163 5.18 10.20 -3.28
C GLU A 163 4.04 11.21 -3.44
N GLU A 164 4.41 12.49 -3.43
CA GLU A 164 3.53 13.62 -3.60
C GLU A 164 4.09 14.54 -4.68
N TYR A 165 3.25 14.97 -5.62
CA TYR A 165 3.62 15.86 -6.72
C TYR A 165 2.64 17.03 -6.77
N VAL A 166 3.15 18.23 -6.99
CA VAL A 166 2.33 19.43 -7.17
C VAL A 166 2.29 19.78 -8.64
N PHE A 167 1.09 19.97 -9.20
CA PHE A 167 0.89 20.34 -10.59
C PHE A 167 0.21 21.67 -10.71
N ASN A 168 0.73 22.54 -11.57
CA ASN A 168 0.04 23.75 -11.99
C ASN A 168 -0.80 23.46 -13.24
N LEU A 169 -2.12 23.48 -13.10
CA LEU A 169 -3.05 23.20 -14.18
C LEU A 169 -3.07 24.29 -15.26
N ALA A 170 -2.63 25.50 -14.97
CA ALA A 170 -2.60 26.60 -15.93
C ALA A 170 -1.37 26.52 -16.85
N THR A 171 -0.22 26.10 -16.33
CA THR A 171 1.01 25.92 -17.12
C THR A 171 1.19 24.50 -17.65
N GLY A 172 0.59 23.50 -16.99
CA GLY A 172 0.80 22.09 -17.28
C GLY A 172 2.14 21.55 -16.79
N GLU A 173 2.75 22.20 -15.79
CA GLU A 173 4.07 21.84 -15.26
C GLU A 173 3.97 21.29 -13.83
N GLU A 174 4.87 20.38 -13.49
CA GLU A 174 5.12 19.94 -12.12
C GLU A 174 5.93 21.02 -11.37
N GLU A 175 5.53 21.33 -10.13
CA GLU A 175 6.21 22.27 -9.24
C GLU A 175 6.97 21.50 -8.14
N GLU A 176 8.21 21.92 -7.83
CA GLU A 176 9.03 21.41 -6.71
C GLU A 176 8.60 21.96 -5.33
#